data_AF-A0A1J4KSI5-F1
#
_entry.id   AF-A0A1J4KSI5-F1
#
_cell.length_a   1.000
_cell.length_b   1.000
_cell.length_c   1.000
_cell.angle_alpha   90.00
_cell.angle_beta   90.00
_cell.angle_gamma   90.00
#
_symmetry.space_group_name_H-M   'P 1'
#
loop_
_entity.id
_entity.type
_entity.pdbx_description
1 polymer ?
#
loop_
_entity_poly.entity_id
_entity_poly.type
_entity_poly.pdbx_seq_one_letter_code
_entity_poly.pdbx_strand_id
1 'polypeptide(L)'
;MEVNDSHNEVRIEHVIALNQHAKRLFPALYSIHKRLATEEYQFLYNKEKKDKKNAVVMTEEQAEEIGCLLRLPIAILFHFMNFQGKAHSLLLDCVNHSKQLDFTGNYIFSKPVAELFTNYVKLHIFLTQFDDLQLVISFYKQSLEITKKSESQGLKYLSEFLQERETLKPVEAELQFMSEHLASFFRSVGPSILPLLNEASLYDWSKITI
;
A
#
# COMPACT_ATOMS: atom_id res chain seq x y z
N MET A 1 32.11 -12.54 29.69
CA MET A 1 31.17 -13.16 28.73
C MET A 1 29.95 -12.27 28.68
N GLU A 2 29.93 -11.35 27.71
CA GLU A 2 28.72 -10.59 27.41
C GLU A 2 27.76 -11.54 26.70
N VAL A 3 26.59 -11.74 27.29
CA VAL A 3 25.48 -12.44 26.65
C VAL A 3 24.96 -11.50 25.58
N ASN A 4 25.31 -11.81 24.34
CA ASN A 4 24.89 -11.08 23.16
C ASN A 4 23.46 -11.52 22.82
N ASP A 5 22.48 -11.06 23.60
CA ASP A 5 21.05 -11.20 23.29
C ASP A 5 20.68 -10.25 22.14
N SER A 6 21.13 -10.60 20.94
CA SER A 6 20.59 -10.06 19.69
C SER A 6 19.40 -10.91 19.24
N HIS A 7 18.43 -11.09 20.13
CA HIS A 7 17.09 -11.43 19.68
C HIS A 7 16.56 -10.19 18.95
N ASN A 8 16.44 -10.29 17.62
CA ASN A 8 15.68 -9.35 16.79
C ASN A 8 14.21 -9.42 17.21
N GLU A 9 13.89 -8.88 18.38
CA GLU A 9 12.52 -8.76 18.84
C GLU A 9 11.82 -7.76 17.93
N VAL A 10 10.72 -8.18 17.31
CA VAL A 10 9.96 -7.32 16.41
C VAL A 10 9.43 -6.13 17.20
N ARG A 11 10.02 -4.97 16.94
CA ARG A 11 9.62 -3.71 17.57
C ARG A 11 8.26 -3.28 17.04
N ILE A 12 7.24 -3.35 17.89
CA ILE A 12 5.85 -2.97 17.57
C ILE A 12 5.76 -1.53 17.05
N GLU A 13 6.71 -0.67 17.42
CA GLU A 13 6.86 0.70 16.95
C GLU A 13 7.03 0.76 15.43
N HIS A 14 7.73 -0.21 14.82
CA HIS A 14 7.88 -0.28 13.37
C HIS A 14 6.55 -0.58 12.68
N VAL A 15 5.75 -1.48 13.26
CA VAL A 15 4.41 -1.83 12.75
C VAL A 15 3.50 -0.60 12.82
N ILE A 16 3.53 0.11 13.95
CA ILE A 16 2.78 1.36 14.16
C ILE A 16 3.22 2.43 13.15
N ALA A 17 4.52 2.66 12.99
CA ALA A 17 5.05 3.66 12.06
C ALA A 17 4.62 3.36 10.62
N LEU A 18 4.63 2.08 10.22
CA LEU A 18 4.26 1.66 8.88
C LEU A 18 2.74 1.78 8.65
N ASN A 19 1.91 1.50 9.66
CA ASN A 19 0.48 1.82 9.63
C ASN A 19 0.21 3.32 9.46
N GLN A 20 0.99 4.18 10.12
CA GLN A 20 0.89 5.62 9.92
C GLN A 20 1.33 6.05 8.51
N HIS A 21 2.33 5.37 7.95
CA HIS A 21 2.70 5.60 6.56
C HIS A 21 1.55 5.23 5.61
N ALA A 22 0.90 4.09 5.81
CA ALA A 22 -0.28 3.67 5.04
C ALA A 22 -1.42 4.72 5.10
N LYS A 23 -1.70 5.27 6.29
CA LYS A 23 -2.71 6.32 6.48
C LYS A 23 -2.41 7.60 5.69
N ARG A 24 -1.13 7.91 5.42
CA ARG A 24 -0.73 9.03 4.56
C ARG A 24 -0.71 8.64 3.08
N LEU A 25 -0.34 7.39 2.78
CA LEU A 25 -0.24 6.89 1.42
C LEU A 25 -1.60 6.73 0.76
N PHE A 26 -2.62 6.28 1.51
CA PHE A 26 -3.98 6.10 0.99
C PHE A 26 -4.57 7.40 0.39
N PRO A 27 -4.62 8.55 1.09
CA PRO A 27 -5.10 9.80 0.50
C PRO A 27 -4.17 10.32 -0.62
N ALA A 28 -2.87 10.03 -0.55
CA ALA A 28 -1.94 10.40 -1.63
C ALA A 28 -2.24 9.63 -2.93
N LEU A 29 -2.44 8.31 -2.83
CA LEU A 29 -2.89 7.48 -3.95
C LEU A 29 -4.25 7.96 -4.46
N TYR A 30 -5.19 8.26 -3.57
CA TYR A 30 -6.51 8.76 -3.97
C TYR A 30 -6.42 10.08 -4.75
N SER A 31 -5.56 10.99 -4.31
CA SER A 31 -5.30 12.25 -5.00
C SER A 31 -4.75 12.03 -6.40
N ILE A 32 -3.79 11.11 -6.57
CA ILE A 32 -3.24 10.83 -7.91
C ILE A 32 -4.24 10.07 -8.79
N HIS A 33 -5.03 9.15 -8.24
CA HIS A 33 -6.09 8.46 -8.97
C HIS A 33 -7.07 9.46 -9.59
N LYS A 34 -7.54 10.42 -8.76
CA LYS A 34 -8.40 11.51 -9.23
C LYS A 34 -7.73 12.40 -10.27
N ARG A 35 -6.45 12.73 -10.09
CA ARG A 35 -5.70 13.59 -11.04
C ARG A 35 -5.52 12.91 -12.38
N LEU A 36 -5.14 11.63 -12.40
CA LEU A 36 -4.96 10.87 -13.65
C LEU A 36 -6.27 10.73 -14.44
N ALA A 37 -7.43 10.83 -13.76
CA ALA A 37 -8.73 10.85 -14.39
C ALA A 37 -9.13 12.21 -15.01
N THR A 38 -8.39 13.31 -14.78
CA THR A 38 -8.73 14.63 -15.33
C THR A 38 -8.31 14.79 -16.79
N GLU A 39 -8.94 15.72 -17.52
CA GLU A 39 -8.62 16.02 -18.92
C GLU A 39 -7.14 16.37 -19.15
N GLU A 40 -6.51 17.00 -18.15
CA GLU A 40 -5.09 17.35 -18.12
C GLU A 40 -4.17 16.11 -18.22
N TYR A 41 -4.66 14.91 -17.87
CA TYR A 41 -3.90 13.66 -18.01
C TYR A 41 -4.46 12.77 -19.13
N GLN A 42 -5.73 12.94 -19.50
CA GLN A 42 -6.35 12.20 -20.61
C GLN A 42 -5.67 12.44 -21.96
N PHE A 43 -4.94 13.56 -22.14
CA PHE A 43 -4.16 13.76 -23.36
C PHE A 43 -3.06 12.69 -23.52
N LEU A 44 -2.51 12.13 -22.43
CA LEU A 44 -1.52 11.06 -22.48
C LEU A 44 -2.10 9.81 -23.16
N TYR A 45 -3.30 9.40 -22.76
CA TYR A 45 -4.06 8.29 -23.34
C TYR A 45 -4.50 8.56 -24.79
N ASN A 46 -4.85 9.81 -25.10
CA ASN A 46 -5.23 10.20 -26.46
C ASN A 46 -4.02 10.26 -27.42
N LYS A 47 -2.84 10.63 -26.91
CA LYS A 47 -1.58 10.67 -27.69
C LYS A 47 -1.11 9.26 -28.02
N GLU A 48 -1.18 8.34 -27.06
CA GLU A 48 -0.89 6.92 -27.28
C GLU A 48 -1.80 6.29 -28.35
N LYS A 49 -3.11 6.55 -28.31
CA LYS A 49 -4.06 6.03 -29.30
C LYS A 49 -3.79 6.51 -30.72
N LYS A 50 -3.25 7.72 -30.90
CA LYS A 50 -2.89 8.30 -32.20
C LYS A 50 -1.56 7.76 -32.72
N ASP A 51 -0.60 7.51 -31.84
CA ASP A 51 0.79 7.20 -32.20
C ASP A 51 1.14 5.70 -32.11
N LYS A 52 0.17 4.79 -32.15
CA LYS A 52 0.34 3.30 -32.07
C LYS A 52 1.38 2.66 -33.01
N LYS A 53 2.00 3.40 -33.93
CA LYS A 53 3.02 2.92 -34.88
C LYS A 53 4.40 3.59 -34.75
N ASN A 54 4.55 4.68 -34.01
CA ASN A 54 5.82 5.39 -33.84
C ASN A 54 6.03 5.78 -32.37
N ALA A 55 7.26 5.73 -31.87
CA ALA A 55 7.59 6.29 -30.56
C ALA A 55 7.05 7.73 -30.48
N VAL A 56 6.29 8.05 -29.43
CA VAL A 56 5.65 9.36 -29.25
C VAL A 56 6.71 10.44 -29.40
N VAL A 57 6.68 11.25 -30.45
CA VAL A 57 7.67 12.32 -30.61
C VAL A 57 7.30 13.47 -29.66
N MET A 58 8.25 13.86 -28.81
CA MET A 58 8.05 14.89 -27.78
C MET A 58 9.18 15.92 -27.90
N THR A 59 8.83 17.20 -27.86
CA THR A 59 9.83 18.29 -27.80
C THR A 59 10.42 18.38 -26.39
N GLU A 60 11.56 19.06 -26.23
CA GLU A 60 12.19 19.25 -24.92
C GLU A 60 11.26 20.02 -23.95
N GLU A 61 10.57 21.05 -24.43
CA GLU A 61 9.57 21.80 -23.64
C GLU A 61 8.40 20.91 -23.17
N GLN A 62 7.85 20.09 -24.06
CA GLN A 62 6.81 19.12 -23.71
C GLN A 62 7.31 18.08 -22.70
N ALA A 63 8.58 17.66 -22.84
CA ALA A 63 9.20 16.72 -21.92
C ALA A 63 9.35 17.34 -20.52
N GLU A 64 9.74 18.60 -20.41
CA GLU A 64 9.82 19.30 -19.12
C GLU A 64 8.45 19.43 -18.45
N GLU A 65 7.42 19.79 -19.22
CA GLU A 65 6.04 19.93 -18.72
C GLU A 65 5.49 18.60 -18.20
N ILE A 66 5.57 17.54 -19.02
CA ILE A 66 5.13 16.18 -18.64
C ILE A 66 5.96 15.65 -17.46
N GLY A 67 7.27 15.88 -17.47
CA GLY A 67 8.15 15.50 -16.37
C GLY A 67 7.79 16.20 -15.06
N CYS A 68 7.37 17.47 -15.09
CA CYS A 68 6.89 18.17 -13.92
C CYS A 68 5.53 17.65 -13.44
N LEU A 69 4.62 17.41 -14.38
CA LEU A 69 3.27 16.92 -14.11
C LEU A 69 3.29 15.53 -13.45
N LEU A 70 4.06 14.60 -14.00
CA LEU A 70 4.10 13.19 -13.58
C LEU A 70 5.03 12.92 -12.39
N ARG A 71 5.83 13.90 -11.96
CA ARG A 71 6.79 13.76 -10.85
C ARG A 71 6.13 13.26 -9.56
N LEU A 72 5.01 13.88 -9.18
CA LEU A 72 4.30 13.54 -7.95
C LEU A 72 3.63 12.16 -8.02
N PRO A 73 2.86 11.81 -9.08
CA PRO A 73 2.37 10.45 -9.28
C PRO A 73 3.46 9.39 -9.14
N ILE A 74 4.58 9.56 -9.84
CA ILE A 74 5.68 8.61 -9.83
C ILE A 74 6.31 8.48 -8.43
N ALA A 75 6.55 9.61 -7.74
CA ALA A 75 7.07 9.58 -6.37
C ALA A 75 6.14 8.81 -5.42
N ILE A 76 4.82 8.98 -5.54
CA ILE A 76 3.83 8.27 -4.73
C ILE A 76 3.82 6.77 -5.04
N LEU A 77 3.94 6.38 -6.31
CA LEU A 77 4.05 4.97 -6.71
C LEU A 77 5.33 4.31 -6.14
N PHE A 78 6.46 5.02 -6.10
CA PHE A 78 7.65 4.54 -5.38
C PHE A 78 7.42 4.37 -3.88
N HIS A 79 6.71 5.31 -3.24
CA HIS A 79 6.33 5.14 -1.83
C HIS A 79 5.44 3.92 -1.60
N PHE A 80 4.50 3.66 -2.52
CA PHE A 80 3.68 2.45 -2.48
C PHE A 80 4.52 1.18 -2.60
N MET A 81 5.42 1.10 -3.58
CA MET A 81 6.33 -0.03 -3.76
C MET A 81 7.17 -0.29 -2.50
N ASN A 82 7.76 0.76 -1.95
CA ASN A 82 8.56 0.68 -0.72
C ASN A 82 7.72 0.26 0.50
N PHE A 83 6.49 0.75 0.60
CA PHE A 83 5.57 0.35 1.66
C PHE A 83 5.24 -1.15 1.56
N GLN A 84 4.87 -1.64 0.37
CA GLN A 84 4.54 -3.05 0.15
C GLN A 84 5.71 -3.97 0.55
N GLY A 85 6.93 -3.70 0.08
CA GLY A 85 8.10 -4.50 0.44
C GLY A 85 8.38 -4.52 1.96
N LYS A 86 8.34 -3.35 2.61
CA LYS A 86 8.58 -3.25 4.07
C LYS A 86 7.48 -3.90 4.89
N ALA A 87 6.23 -3.74 4.46
CA ALA A 87 5.08 -4.28 5.19
C ALA A 87 5.04 -5.79 5.10
N HIS A 88 5.35 -6.36 3.93
CA HIS A 88 5.48 -7.82 3.77
C HIS A 88 6.56 -8.39 4.69
N SER A 89 7.78 -7.85 4.63
CA SER A 89 8.90 -8.29 5.49
C SER A 89 8.53 -8.21 6.96
N LEU A 90 7.94 -7.10 7.39
CA LEU A 90 7.60 -6.90 8.80
C LEU A 90 6.47 -7.84 9.26
N LEU A 91 5.48 -8.12 8.41
CA LEU A 91 4.43 -9.10 8.71
C LEU A 91 5.02 -10.50 8.87
N LEU A 92 5.95 -10.88 7.98
CA LEU A 92 6.66 -12.16 8.07
C LEU A 92 7.47 -12.26 9.37
N ASP A 93 8.21 -11.20 9.71
CA ASP A 93 8.95 -11.13 10.97
C ASP A 93 8.02 -11.24 12.19
N CYS A 94 6.86 -10.56 12.18
CA CYS A 94 5.86 -10.63 13.26
C CYS A 94 5.39 -12.07 13.50
N VAL A 95 5.15 -12.83 12.44
CA VAL A 95 4.71 -14.23 12.53
C VAL A 95 5.81 -15.14 13.04
N ASN A 96 7.05 -14.92 12.60
CA ASN A 96 8.19 -15.76 13.01
C ASN A 96 8.60 -15.56 14.48
N HIS A 97 8.38 -14.38 15.04
CA HIS A 97 8.86 -14.03 16.39
C HIS A 97 7.77 -13.97 17.47
N SER A 98 6.49 -13.96 17.09
CA SER A 98 5.38 -13.79 18.05
C SER A 98 4.49 -15.02 18.15
N LYS A 99 3.82 -15.15 19.30
CA LYS A 99 2.73 -16.12 19.49
C LYS A 99 1.54 -15.75 18.59
N GLN A 100 0.58 -16.67 18.43
CA GLN A 100 -0.65 -16.45 17.67
C GLN A 100 -1.26 -15.05 17.94
N LEU A 101 -1.80 -14.44 16.89
CA LEU A 101 -2.52 -13.18 17.03
C LEU A 101 -3.84 -13.43 17.77
N ASP A 102 -4.03 -12.69 18.86
CA ASP A 102 -5.18 -12.79 19.75
C ASP A 102 -5.61 -11.39 20.19
N PHE A 103 -6.86 -11.04 19.90
CA PHE A 103 -7.44 -9.77 20.27
C PHE A 103 -7.55 -9.62 21.79
N THR A 104 -7.71 -10.72 22.53
CA THR A 104 -7.88 -10.69 24.00
C THR A 104 -6.56 -10.75 24.75
N GLY A 105 -5.69 -11.70 24.40
CA GLY A 105 -4.45 -11.96 25.14
C GLY A 105 -3.28 -11.04 24.80
N ASN A 106 -3.20 -10.50 23.58
CA ASN A 106 -2.08 -9.64 23.15
C ASN A 106 -2.51 -8.50 22.22
N TYR A 107 -3.65 -7.87 22.51
CA TYR A 107 -4.23 -6.75 21.74
C TYR A 107 -3.24 -5.68 21.27
N ILE A 108 -2.36 -5.22 22.17
CA ILE A 108 -1.39 -4.14 21.89
C ILE A 108 -0.48 -4.50 20.71
N PHE A 109 -0.15 -5.80 20.57
CA PHE A 109 0.62 -6.32 19.46
C PHE A 109 -0.27 -6.71 18.28
N SER A 110 -1.32 -7.49 18.54
CA SER A 110 -2.13 -8.11 17.49
C SER A 110 -2.94 -7.14 16.66
N LYS A 111 -3.46 -6.07 17.28
CA LYS A 111 -4.23 -5.06 16.53
C LYS A 111 -3.37 -4.32 15.50
N PRO A 112 -2.20 -3.74 15.85
CA PRO A 112 -1.35 -3.10 14.84
C PRO A 112 -0.92 -4.05 13.71
N VAL A 113 -0.65 -5.32 14.01
CA VAL A 113 -0.28 -6.32 12.99
C VAL A 113 -1.47 -6.60 12.05
N ALA A 114 -2.67 -6.82 12.58
CA ALA A 114 -3.88 -6.98 11.79
C ALA A 114 -4.23 -5.72 10.98
N GLU A 115 -3.99 -4.53 11.53
CA GLU A 115 -4.13 -3.25 10.83
C GLU A 115 -3.13 -3.13 9.67
N LEU A 116 -1.88 -3.57 9.87
CA LEU A 116 -0.86 -3.55 8.82
C LEU A 116 -1.20 -4.49 7.67
N PHE A 117 -1.63 -5.71 7.99
CA PHE A 117 -2.17 -6.65 7.00
C PHE A 117 -3.34 -6.01 6.22
N THR A 118 -4.29 -5.41 6.93
CA THR A 118 -5.45 -4.79 6.30
C THR A 118 -5.05 -3.63 5.38
N ASN A 119 -4.10 -2.80 5.82
CA ASN A 119 -3.58 -1.67 5.04
C ASN A 119 -2.82 -2.15 3.80
N TYR A 120 -2.02 -3.21 3.91
CA TYR A 120 -1.33 -3.86 2.79
C TYR A 120 -2.30 -4.22 1.67
N VAL A 121 -3.34 -4.97 2.03
CA VAL A 121 -4.36 -5.46 1.09
C VAL A 121 -5.19 -4.30 0.52
N LYS A 122 -5.66 -3.38 1.38
CA LYS A 122 -6.49 -2.24 0.94
C LYS A 122 -5.77 -1.34 -0.05
N LEU A 123 -4.50 -1.01 0.21
CA LEU A 123 -3.72 -0.16 -0.69
C LEU A 123 -3.49 -0.85 -2.04
N HIS A 124 -3.26 -2.17 -2.05
CA HIS A 124 -3.12 -2.92 -3.31
C HIS A 124 -4.45 -2.99 -4.08
N ILE A 125 -5.57 -3.31 -3.43
CA ILE A 125 -6.90 -3.27 -4.06
C ILE A 125 -7.18 -1.90 -4.65
N PHE A 126 -6.77 -0.83 -3.98
CA PHE A 126 -6.93 0.51 -4.51
C PHE A 126 -6.03 0.77 -5.72
N LEU A 127 -4.80 0.24 -5.74
CA LEU A 127 -3.90 0.32 -6.89
C LEU A 127 -4.50 -0.32 -8.15
N THR A 128 -5.21 -1.46 -8.02
CA THR A 128 -5.85 -2.14 -9.16
C THR A 128 -7.04 -1.36 -9.76
N GLN A 129 -7.41 -0.22 -9.18
CA GLN A 129 -8.45 0.69 -9.70
C GLN A 129 -7.89 1.81 -10.59
N PHE A 130 -6.57 1.88 -10.75
CA PHE A 130 -5.94 2.85 -11.65
C PHE A 130 -6.01 2.38 -13.09
N ASP A 131 -6.34 3.31 -13.98
CA ASP A 131 -6.29 3.07 -15.42
C ASP A 131 -4.85 3.23 -15.92
N ASP A 132 -4.29 2.16 -16.49
CA ASP A 132 -3.00 2.12 -17.20
C ASP A 132 -1.84 2.92 -16.55
N LEU A 133 -1.37 2.44 -15.40
CA LEU A 133 -0.18 3.00 -14.74
C LEU A 133 1.11 2.81 -15.56
N GLN A 134 1.13 1.85 -16.49
CA GLN A 134 2.29 1.61 -17.35
C GLN A 134 2.50 2.76 -18.33
N LEU A 135 1.41 3.32 -18.85
CA LEU A 135 1.45 4.49 -19.69
C LEU A 135 2.06 5.70 -18.94
N VAL A 136 1.63 5.93 -17.70
CA VAL A 136 2.15 7.01 -16.85
C VAL A 136 3.66 6.88 -16.65
N ILE A 137 4.14 5.67 -16.36
CA ILE A 137 5.58 5.43 -16.19
C ILE A 137 6.33 5.65 -17.51
N SER A 138 5.77 5.19 -18.63
CA SER A 138 6.40 5.29 -19.95
C SER A 138 6.60 6.75 -20.37
N PHE A 139 5.58 7.59 -20.21
CA PHE A 139 5.68 9.03 -20.50
C PHE A 139 6.70 9.72 -19.58
N TYR A 140 6.73 9.37 -18.30
CA TYR A 140 7.71 9.94 -17.38
C TYR A 140 9.14 9.48 -17.73
N LYS A 141 9.35 8.20 -18.06
CA LYS A 141 10.65 7.68 -18.50
C LYS A 141 11.15 8.45 -19.73
N GLN A 142 10.28 8.59 -20.73
CA GLN A 142 10.61 9.32 -21.95
C GLN A 142 10.95 10.79 -21.67
N SER A 143 10.21 11.43 -20.75
CA SER A 143 10.49 12.82 -20.35
C SER A 143 11.88 12.98 -19.74
N LEU A 144 12.33 12.01 -18.93
CA LEU A 144 13.67 12.02 -18.33
C LEU A 144 14.77 11.73 -19.33
N GLU A 145 14.55 10.81 -20.28
CA GLU A 145 15.51 10.51 -21.33
C GLU A 145 15.80 11.74 -22.22
N ILE A 146 14.76 12.53 -22.52
CA ILE A 146 14.90 13.75 -23.31
C ILE A 146 15.60 14.86 -22.51
N THR A 147 15.14 15.12 -21.29
CA THR A 147 15.61 16.28 -20.48
C THR A 147 16.94 16.02 -19.76
N LYS A 148 17.18 14.80 -19.29
CA LYS A 148 18.34 14.45 -18.46
C LYS A 148 19.29 13.46 -19.11
N LYS A 149 18.94 12.89 -20.27
CA LYS A 149 19.75 11.89 -21.00
C LYS A 149 20.22 10.74 -20.11
N SER A 150 19.39 10.35 -19.13
CA SER A 150 19.71 9.27 -18.20
C SER A 150 18.54 8.31 -18.07
N GLU A 151 18.85 7.02 -18.13
CA GLU A 151 17.90 5.98 -17.77
C GLU A 151 17.81 5.86 -16.24
N SER A 152 16.58 5.81 -15.73
CA SER A 152 16.36 5.54 -14.32
C SER A 152 16.09 4.05 -14.11
N GLN A 153 17.08 3.32 -13.58
CA GLN A 153 16.91 1.92 -13.17
C GLN A 153 15.73 1.75 -12.19
N GLY A 154 15.46 2.76 -11.36
CA GLY A 154 14.32 2.76 -10.46
C GLY A 154 12.97 2.71 -11.18
N LEU A 155 12.82 3.40 -12.32
CA LEU A 155 11.57 3.36 -13.10
C LEU A 155 11.33 2.00 -13.74
N LYS A 156 12.40 1.31 -14.13
CA LYS A 156 12.31 -0.07 -14.62
C LYS A 156 11.76 -0.99 -13.53
N TYR A 157 12.35 -0.97 -12.34
CA TYR A 157 11.87 -1.77 -11.21
C TYR A 157 10.44 -1.42 -10.82
N LEU A 158 10.07 -0.14 -10.85
CA LEU A 158 8.70 0.27 -10.57
C LEU A 158 7.71 -0.26 -11.61
N SER A 159 8.06 -0.19 -12.90
CA SER A 159 7.23 -0.71 -13.99
C SER A 159 6.99 -2.21 -13.84
N GLU A 160 8.06 -2.99 -13.65
CA GLU A 160 8.01 -4.45 -13.42
C GLU A 160 7.14 -4.78 -12.18
N PHE A 161 7.39 -4.11 -11.06
CA PHE A 161 6.62 -4.27 -9.83
C PHE A 161 5.11 -4.02 -10.01
N LEU A 162 4.75 -2.99 -10.79
CA LEU A 162 3.33 -2.70 -11.05
C LEU A 162 2.70 -3.69 -12.04
N GLN A 163 3.44 -4.17 -13.04
CA GLN A 163 2.95 -5.19 -13.99
C GLN A 163 2.62 -6.50 -13.27
N GLU A 164 3.49 -6.94 -12.36
CA GLU A 164 3.23 -8.13 -11.54
C GLU A 164 1.96 -7.98 -10.70
N ARG A 165 1.63 -6.75 -10.31
CA ARG A 165 0.58 -6.38 -9.36
C ARG A 165 -0.74 -5.92 -9.99
N GLU A 166 -0.94 -6.14 -11.29
CA GLU A 166 -2.20 -5.87 -11.98
C GLU A 166 -3.37 -6.71 -11.45
N THR A 167 -3.08 -7.84 -10.78
CA THR A 167 -4.08 -8.72 -10.17
C THR A 167 -3.85 -8.88 -8.67
N LEU A 168 -4.80 -9.52 -7.97
CA LEU A 168 -4.68 -9.83 -6.54
C LEU A 168 -3.82 -11.08 -6.26
N LYS A 169 -3.53 -11.91 -7.28
CA LYS A 169 -2.84 -13.20 -7.11
C LYS A 169 -1.47 -13.11 -6.42
N PRO A 170 -0.58 -12.16 -6.75
CA PRO A 170 0.70 -12.04 -6.05
C PRO A 170 0.51 -11.74 -4.57
N VAL A 171 -0.45 -10.87 -4.23
CA VAL A 171 -0.75 -10.50 -2.84
C VAL A 171 -1.31 -11.68 -2.05
N GLU A 172 -2.17 -12.49 -2.66
CA GLU A 172 -2.67 -13.72 -2.04
C GLU A 172 -1.53 -14.69 -1.72
N ALA A 173 -0.61 -14.90 -2.66
CA ALA A 173 0.55 -15.76 -2.47
C ALA A 173 1.50 -15.21 -1.40
N GLU A 174 1.78 -13.90 -1.45
CA GLU A 174 2.66 -13.21 -0.51
C GLU A 174 2.15 -13.29 0.93
N LEU A 175 0.83 -13.22 1.15
CA LEU A 175 0.22 -13.16 2.47
C LEU A 175 -0.32 -14.50 2.97
N GLN A 176 -0.13 -15.59 2.24
CA GLN A 176 -0.67 -16.91 2.61
C GLN A 176 -0.26 -17.34 4.03
N PHE A 177 0.97 -16.98 4.44
CA PHE A 177 1.50 -17.28 5.78
C PHE A 177 0.72 -16.62 6.93
N MET A 178 -0.04 -15.54 6.66
CA MET A 178 -0.83 -14.84 7.67
C MET A 178 -2.19 -15.50 7.96
N SER A 179 -2.62 -16.44 7.12
CA SER A 179 -3.99 -16.97 7.13
C SER A 179 -4.43 -17.53 8.49
N GLU A 180 -3.63 -18.42 9.08
CA GLU A 180 -3.94 -19.04 10.37
C GLU A 180 -3.92 -18.03 11.53
N HIS A 181 -2.98 -17.08 11.49
CA HIS A 181 -2.83 -16.03 12.49
C HIS A 181 -4.02 -15.07 12.48
N LEU A 182 -4.48 -14.66 11.31
CA LEU A 182 -5.67 -13.81 11.17
C LEU A 182 -6.94 -14.57 11.53
N ALA A 183 -7.07 -15.84 11.16
CA ALA A 183 -8.19 -16.67 11.58
C ALA A 183 -8.27 -16.80 13.10
N SER A 184 -7.14 -16.92 13.79
CA SER A 184 -7.06 -16.88 15.27
C SER A 184 -7.54 -15.53 15.80
N PHE A 185 -7.02 -14.43 15.26
CA PHE A 185 -7.40 -13.08 15.65
C PHE A 185 -8.91 -12.86 15.51
N PHE A 186 -9.51 -13.13 14.34
CA PHE A 186 -10.95 -12.95 14.14
C PHE A 186 -11.80 -13.85 15.05
N ARG A 187 -11.36 -15.08 15.33
CA ARG A 187 -12.03 -15.97 16.31
C ARG A 187 -12.04 -15.38 17.72
N SER A 188 -10.98 -14.68 18.12
CA SER A 188 -10.91 -14.02 19.44
C SER A 188 -11.73 -12.72 19.54
N VAL A 189 -12.01 -12.06 18.41
CA VAL A 189 -12.79 -10.82 18.37
C VAL A 189 -14.26 -11.06 18.72
N GLY A 190 -14.88 -12.10 18.13
CA GLY A 190 -16.31 -12.39 18.31
C GLY A 190 -16.73 -12.52 19.79
N PRO A 191 -16.07 -13.39 20.58
CA PRO A 191 -16.32 -13.52 22.02
C PRO A 191 -16.09 -12.24 22.83
N SER A 192 -15.27 -11.31 22.33
CA SER A 192 -15.01 -10.02 22.99
C SER A 192 -16.10 -8.99 22.74
N ILE A 193 -16.71 -9.02 21.54
CA ILE A 193 -17.75 -8.07 21.14
C ILE A 193 -19.14 -8.55 21.55
N LEU A 194 -19.41 -9.85 21.48
CA LEU A 194 -20.73 -10.43 21.72
C LEU A 194 -21.33 -10.06 23.09
N PRO A 195 -20.58 -10.05 24.21
CA PRO A 195 -21.10 -9.58 25.50
C PRO A 195 -21.52 -8.10 25.47
N LEU A 196 -20.69 -7.23 24.87
CA LEU A 196 -20.96 -5.79 24.75
C LEU A 196 -22.23 -5.50 23.93
N LEU A 197 -22.50 -6.31 22.91
CA LEU A 197 -23.70 -6.16 22.08
C LEU A 197 -24.95 -6.78 22.73
N ASN A 198 -24.79 -7.83 23.52
CA ASN A 198 -25.89 -8.52 24.22
C ASN A 198 -26.28 -7.84 25.55
N GLU A 199 -25.44 -6.96 26.09
CA GLU A 199 -25.70 -6.16 27.30
C GLU A 199 -26.81 -5.10 27.15
N ALA A 200 -27.35 -4.90 25.94
CA ALA A 200 -28.57 -4.11 25.71
C ALA A 200 -29.81 -4.65 26.47
N SER A 201 -29.69 -5.78 27.19
CA SER A 201 -30.73 -6.34 28.05
C SER A 201 -30.48 -6.25 29.56
N LEU A 202 -29.32 -5.75 30.03
CA LEU A 202 -28.99 -5.75 31.47
C LEU A 202 -28.62 -4.38 32.06
N TYR A 203 -28.28 -3.38 31.24
CA TYR A 203 -28.07 -2.02 31.74
C TYR A 203 -29.39 -1.24 31.74
N ASP A 204 -29.85 -0.86 32.93
CA ASP A 204 -31.02 -0.01 33.10
C ASP A 204 -30.67 1.45 32.73
N TRP A 205 -30.90 1.79 31.46
CA TRP A 205 -30.67 3.12 30.89
C TRP A 205 -31.49 4.22 31.58
N SER A 206 -32.53 3.87 32.37
CA SER A 206 -33.25 4.85 33.20
C SER A 206 -32.40 5.43 34.33
N LYS A 207 -31.24 4.82 34.63
CA LYS A 207 -30.24 5.35 35.58
C LYS A 207 -29.37 6.47 35.01
N ILE A 208 -29.41 6.72 33.70
CA ILE A 208 -28.79 7.89 33.09
C ILE A 208 -29.86 8.98 33.00
N THR A 209 -30.11 9.67 34.11
CA THR A 209 -30.81 10.95 34.13
C THR A 209 -29.80 12.08 33.86
N ILE A 210 -30.07 12.87 32.81
CA ILE A 210 -29.46 14.20 32.57
C ILE A 210 -30.20 15.21 33.44
#